data_AF-A0A923YEP8-F1
#
_entry.id   AF-A0A923YEP8-F1
#
_cell.length_a   1.000
_cell.length_b   1.000
_cell.length_c   1.000
_cell.angle_alpha   90.00
_cell.angle_beta   90.00
_cell.angle_gamma   90.00
#
_symmetry.space_group_name_H-M   'P 1'
#
loop_
_entity.id
_entity.type
_entity.pdbx_description
1 polymer ?
#
loop_
_entity_poly.entity_id
_entity_poly.type
_entity_poly.pdbx_seq_one_letter_code
_entity_poly.pdbx_strand_id
1 'polypeptide(L)'
;MVFIFLMGLLAIKAFINAAAFVEKIAHLCWIFAFGIFLYFLRPYLGFGFIAAFFGFGIVNFKTAPLKLYLILFLILFNLFFLFGFLEPILIYREAFDDILGGSNIGIQFKSPERFIPTFVLSFAYQILGLHFVNYSSIFAFVFESLPFVVVLIYLLKNRLASNCFVSYLVIFFVLYSTVWLLGNDNLGTAVRLRMYSYIAIFIAFMIVLQRKALLRKPN
;
A
#
# COMPACT_ATOMS: atom_id res chain seq x y z
N MET A 1 -9.99 13.05 3.74
CA MET A 1 -9.65 11.67 3.33
C MET A 1 -8.87 10.90 4.40
N VAL A 2 -7.73 11.40 4.90
CA VAL A 2 -6.95 10.69 5.95
C VAL A 2 -7.77 10.35 7.19
N PHE A 3 -8.53 11.31 7.73
CA PHE A 3 -9.40 11.06 8.89
C PHE A 3 -10.40 9.91 8.65
N ILE A 4 -11.06 9.90 7.49
CA ILE A 4 -12.01 8.85 7.09
C ILE A 4 -11.28 7.50 6.95
N PHE A 5 -10.08 7.50 6.37
CA PHE A 5 -9.26 6.30 6.28
C PHE A 5 -8.93 5.75 7.68
N LEU A 6 -8.54 6.61 8.63
CA LEU A 6 -8.29 6.21 10.01
C LEU A 6 -9.56 5.68 10.71
N MET A 7 -10.72 6.30 10.49
CA MET A 7 -12.01 5.78 10.98
C MET A 7 -12.33 4.40 10.40
N GLY A 8 -12.07 4.20 9.11
CA GLY A 8 -12.17 2.90 8.45
C GLY A 8 -11.23 1.87 9.09
N LEU A 9 -9.97 2.24 9.35
CA LEU A 9 -9.01 1.36 10.05
C LEU A 9 -9.48 0.98 11.45
N LEU A 10 -10.14 1.89 12.19
CA LEU A 10 -10.74 1.58 13.48
C LEU A 10 -11.88 0.56 13.34
N ALA A 11 -12.73 0.70 12.32
CA ALA A 11 -13.78 -0.28 12.04
C ALA A 11 -13.21 -1.68 11.72
N ILE A 12 -12.12 -1.75 10.93
CA ILE A 12 -11.40 -3.01 10.67
C ILE A 12 -10.86 -3.62 11.97
N LYS A 13 -10.22 -2.80 12.81
CA LYS A 13 -9.69 -3.26 14.10
C LYS A 13 -10.80 -3.76 15.02
N ALA A 14 -11.94 -3.07 15.06
CA ALA A 14 -13.10 -3.47 15.84
C ALA A 14 -13.70 -4.79 15.33
N PHE A 15 -13.84 -4.95 14.01
CA PHE A 15 -14.26 -6.21 13.38
C PHE A 15 -13.38 -7.40 13.77
N ILE A 16 -12.06 -7.22 13.76
CA ILE A 16 -11.10 -8.28 14.11
C ILE A 16 -11.23 -8.68 15.59
N ASN A 17 -11.54 -7.73 16.47
CA ASN A 17 -11.63 -7.97 17.92
C ASN A 17 -13.03 -8.36 18.40
N ALA A 18 -14.06 -8.17 17.58
CA ALA A 18 -15.43 -8.51 17.94
C ALA A 18 -15.60 -10.01 18.18
N ALA A 19 -16.22 -10.38 19.30
CA ALA A 19 -16.51 -11.75 19.64
C ALA A 19 -17.87 -12.20 19.08
N ALA A 20 -18.88 -11.31 19.19
CA ALA A 20 -20.24 -11.62 18.77
C ALA A 20 -20.43 -11.48 17.26
N PHE A 21 -21.24 -12.38 16.69
CA PHE A 21 -21.54 -12.38 15.25
C PHE A 21 -22.27 -11.10 14.81
N VAL A 22 -23.20 -10.59 15.62
CA VAL A 22 -23.95 -9.35 15.34
C VAL A 22 -23.03 -8.14 15.28
N GLU A 23 -22.08 -8.03 16.22
CA GLU A 23 -21.07 -6.97 16.23
C GLU A 23 -20.18 -7.04 14.98
N LYS A 24 -19.78 -8.24 14.56
CA LYS A 24 -19.03 -8.44 13.31
C LYS A 24 -19.81 -7.95 12.10
N ILE A 25 -21.11 -8.26 11.99
CA ILE A 25 -21.95 -7.77 10.90
C ILE A 25 -22.03 -6.23 10.94
N ALA A 26 -22.24 -5.64 12.11
CA ALA A 26 -22.31 -4.18 12.25
C ALA A 26 -21.00 -3.50 11.80
N HIS A 27 -19.86 -4.01 12.24
CA HIS A 27 -18.55 -3.49 11.81
C HIS A 27 -18.29 -3.73 10.33
N LEU A 28 -18.76 -4.85 9.76
CA LEU A 28 -18.68 -5.12 8.33
C LEU A 28 -19.42 -4.05 7.52
N CYS A 29 -20.63 -3.68 7.93
CA CYS A 29 -21.39 -2.59 7.30
C CYS A 29 -20.61 -1.27 7.33
N TRP A 30 -20.00 -0.93 8.47
CA TRP A 30 -19.14 0.26 8.58
C TRP A 30 -17.91 0.20 7.68
N ILE A 31 -17.26 -0.96 7.58
CA ILE A 31 -16.10 -1.17 6.70
C ILE A 31 -16.48 -0.90 5.25
N PHE A 32 -17.61 -1.43 4.77
CA PHE A 32 -18.08 -1.15 3.41
C PHE A 32 -18.51 0.30 3.24
N ALA A 33 -19.19 0.90 4.21
CA ALA A 33 -19.57 2.31 4.15
C ALA A 33 -18.35 3.23 4.01
N PHE A 34 -17.32 3.03 4.85
CA PHE A 34 -16.07 3.78 4.76
C PHE A 34 -15.31 3.46 3.46
N GLY A 35 -15.24 2.19 3.05
CA GLY A 35 -14.58 1.78 1.81
C GLY A 35 -15.20 2.41 0.56
N ILE A 36 -16.53 2.41 0.48
CA ILE A 36 -17.30 3.05 -0.61
C ILE A 36 -17.10 4.57 -0.58
N PHE A 37 -17.16 5.19 0.60
CA PHE A 37 -16.93 6.63 0.73
C PHE A 37 -15.50 7.02 0.33
N LEU A 38 -14.50 6.21 0.72
CA LEU A 38 -13.12 6.37 0.25
C LEU A 38 -12.99 6.18 -1.25
N TYR A 39 -13.74 5.27 -1.85
CA TYR A 39 -13.77 5.05 -3.30
C TYR A 39 -14.28 6.29 -4.04
N PHE A 40 -15.36 6.91 -3.57
CA PHE A 40 -15.88 8.16 -4.15
C PHE A 40 -14.89 9.32 -4.03
N LEU A 41 -14.16 9.42 -2.92
CA LEU A 41 -13.13 10.46 -2.77
C LEU A 41 -11.90 10.17 -3.62
N ARG A 42 -11.52 8.89 -3.73
CA ARG A 42 -10.32 8.42 -4.39
C ARG A 42 -10.44 6.93 -4.73
N PRO A 43 -10.75 6.56 -5.99
CA PRO A 43 -11.12 5.18 -6.35
C PRO A 43 -10.11 4.11 -5.92
N TYR A 44 -8.82 4.33 -6.17
CA TYR A 44 -7.76 3.39 -5.79
C TYR A 44 -7.59 3.26 -4.27
N LEU A 45 -7.93 4.29 -3.48
CA LEU A 45 -7.90 4.22 -2.01
C LEU A 45 -9.03 3.34 -1.46
N GLY A 46 -10.26 3.55 -1.93
CA GLY A 46 -11.39 2.71 -1.55
C GLY A 46 -11.24 1.27 -2.03
N PHE A 47 -10.77 1.08 -3.27
CA PHE A 47 -10.46 -0.23 -3.82
C PHE A 47 -9.40 -0.95 -2.96
N GLY A 48 -8.27 -0.31 -2.69
CA GLY A 48 -7.22 -0.90 -1.85
C GLY A 48 -7.72 -1.25 -0.45
N PHE A 49 -8.55 -0.39 0.14
CA PHE A 49 -9.14 -0.59 1.47
C PHE A 49 -10.05 -1.83 1.54
N ILE A 50 -10.96 -1.98 0.58
CA ILE A 50 -11.90 -3.12 0.51
C ILE A 50 -11.18 -4.39 0.05
N ALA A 51 -10.34 -4.32 -0.98
CA ALA A 51 -9.61 -5.47 -1.48
C ALA A 51 -8.68 -6.07 -0.40
N ALA A 52 -8.06 -5.21 0.42
CA ALA A 52 -7.26 -5.66 1.55
C ALA A 52 -8.09 -6.37 2.63
N PHE A 53 -9.36 -5.99 2.79
CA PHE A 53 -10.28 -6.64 3.74
C PHE A 53 -10.54 -8.09 3.34
N PHE A 54 -10.72 -8.37 2.05
CA PHE A 54 -10.78 -9.76 1.58
C PHE A 54 -9.42 -10.45 1.65
N GLY A 55 -8.35 -9.73 1.31
CA GLY A 55 -7.00 -10.27 1.28
C GLY A 55 -6.48 -10.77 2.63
N PHE A 56 -6.75 -10.05 3.74
CA PHE A 56 -6.26 -10.49 5.07
C PHE A 56 -7.00 -11.70 5.62
N GLY A 57 -8.20 -12.02 5.11
CA GLY A 57 -8.89 -13.28 5.40
C GLY A 57 -8.17 -14.50 4.79
N ILE A 58 -7.38 -14.29 3.74
CA ILE A 58 -6.67 -15.33 3.00
C ILE A 58 -5.20 -15.39 3.40
N VAL A 59 -4.56 -14.22 3.53
CA VAL A 59 -3.11 -14.09 3.74
C VAL A 59 -2.80 -13.62 5.16
N ASN A 60 -2.01 -14.42 5.87
CA ASN A 60 -1.45 -14.03 7.16
C ASN A 60 0.02 -13.60 7.01
N PHE A 61 0.29 -12.31 7.19
CA PHE A 61 1.64 -11.75 7.08
C PHE A 61 2.64 -12.39 8.07
N LYS A 62 2.17 -12.92 9.21
CA LYS A 62 3.03 -13.59 10.19
C LYS A 62 3.71 -14.83 9.61
N THR A 63 2.96 -15.64 8.86
CA THR A 63 3.38 -16.98 8.39
C THR A 63 3.60 -17.08 6.89
N ALA A 64 3.17 -16.08 6.11
CA ALA A 64 3.30 -16.05 4.65
C ALA A 64 4.74 -16.32 4.13
N PRO A 65 4.94 -17.21 3.14
CA PRO A 65 6.24 -17.34 2.50
C PRO A 65 6.51 -16.12 1.59
N LEU A 66 7.04 -15.01 2.13
CA LEU A 66 7.15 -13.72 1.44
C LEU A 66 7.85 -13.80 0.08
N LYS A 67 8.91 -14.62 -0.04
CA LYS A 67 9.61 -14.82 -1.33
C LYS A 67 8.68 -15.45 -2.37
N LEU A 68 7.95 -16.49 -2.00
CA LEU A 68 6.98 -17.15 -2.88
C LEU A 68 5.86 -16.17 -3.28
N TYR A 69 5.32 -15.42 -2.32
CA TYR A 69 4.26 -14.45 -2.61
C TYR A 69 4.74 -13.30 -3.49
N LEU A 70 5.99 -12.85 -3.31
CA LEU A 70 6.58 -11.85 -4.20
C LEU A 70 6.72 -12.41 -5.62
N ILE A 71 7.24 -13.64 -5.78
CA ILE A 71 7.36 -14.28 -7.10
C ILE A 71 5.99 -14.45 -7.75
N LEU A 72 5.01 -14.99 -7.02
CA LEU A 72 3.64 -15.16 -7.51
C LEU A 72 2.99 -13.81 -7.87
N PHE A 73 3.20 -12.78 -7.06
CA PHE A 73 2.75 -11.43 -7.35
C PHE A 73 3.35 -10.93 -8.67
N LEU A 74 4.68 -11.02 -8.85
CA LEU A 74 5.33 -10.56 -10.08
C LEU A 74 4.87 -11.33 -11.32
N ILE A 75 4.68 -12.65 -11.21
CA ILE A 75 4.16 -13.49 -12.30
C ILE A 75 2.72 -13.08 -12.65
N LEU A 76 1.82 -13.06 -11.66
CA LEU A 76 0.42 -12.70 -11.87
C LEU A 76 0.28 -11.28 -12.44
N PHE A 77 1.10 -10.36 -11.94
CA PHE A 77 1.08 -8.99 -12.36
C PHE A 77 1.56 -8.81 -13.80
N ASN A 78 2.59 -9.56 -14.22
CA ASN A 78 3.03 -9.59 -15.61
C ASN A 78 1.98 -10.25 -16.53
N LEU A 79 1.30 -11.32 -16.08
CA LEU A 79 0.18 -11.91 -16.81
C LEU A 79 -0.98 -10.93 -16.97
N PHE A 80 -1.33 -10.17 -15.94
CA PHE A 80 -2.38 -9.15 -16.04
C PHE A 80 -2.03 -8.05 -17.03
N PHE A 81 -0.75 -7.68 -17.12
CA PHE A 81 -0.28 -6.79 -18.18
C PHE A 81 -0.42 -7.44 -19.56
N LEU A 82 0.04 -8.68 -19.73
CA LEU A 82 0.03 -9.40 -21.00
C LEU A 82 -1.38 -9.64 -21.56
N PHE A 83 -2.36 -9.89 -20.69
CA PHE A 83 -3.77 -10.06 -21.08
C PHE A 83 -4.55 -8.73 -21.18
N GLY A 84 -3.90 -7.57 -21.02
CA GLY A 84 -4.53 -6.26 -21.18
C GLY A 84 -5.43 -5.83 -20.01
N PHE A 85 -5.50 -6.58 -18.90
CA PHE A 85 -6.33 -6.21 -17.74
C PHE A 85 -5.89 -4.91 -17.06
N LEU A 86 -4.66 -4.46 -17.31
CA LEU A 86 -4.12 -3.20 -16.79
C LEU A 86 -4.28 -2.02 -17.76
N GLU A 87 -4.78 -2.21 -18.99
CA GLU A 87 -4.91 -1.14 -19.98
C GLU A 87 -5.65 0.11 -19.46
N PRO A 88 -6.80 -0.01 -18.75
CA PRO A 88 -7.52 1.18 -18.30
C PRO A 88 -6.67 2.10 -17.39
N ILE A 89 -5.83 1.52 -16.54
CA ILE A 89 -4.97 2.30 -15.63
C ILE A 89 -3.72 2.84 -16.33
N LEU A 90 -3.25 2.15 -17.37
CA LEU A 90 -2.12 2.60 -18.18
C LEU A 90 -2.52 3.74 -19.11
N ILE A 91 -3.69 3.68 -19.74
CA ILE A 91 -4.25 4.79 -20.53
C ILE A 91 -4.44 6.04 -19.65
N TYR A 92 -4.91 5.87 -18.42
CA TYR A 92 -4.99 6.98 -17.46
C TYR A 92 -3.62 7.58 -17.15
N ARG A 93 -2.56 6.75 -17.07
CA ARG A 93 -1.19 7.21 -16.86
C ARG A 93 -0.66 7.99 -18.07
N GLU A 94 -0.94 7.53 -19.29
CA GLU A 94 -0.48 8.18 -20.52
C GLU A 94 -1.04 9.60 -20.67
N ALA A 95 -2.21 9.89 -20.11
CA ALA A 95 -2.75 11.25 -20.06
C ALA A 95 -1.86 12.27 -19.30
N PHE A 96 -0.88 11.81 -18.51
CA PHE A 96 0.11 12.69 -17.89
C PHE A 96 1.25 13.07 -18.84
N ASP A 97 1.51 12.31 -19.91
CA ASP A 97 2.58 12.60 -20.88
C ASP A 97 2.25 13.83 -21.73
N ASP A 98 0.97 14.05 -22.04
CA ASP A 98 0.49 15.23 -22.79
C ASP A 98 0.52 16.51 -21.96
N ILE A 99 0.62 16.39 -20.64
CA ILE A 99 0.70 17.54 -19.72
C ILE A 99 2.18 17.86 -19.52
N LEU A 100 2.67 18.91 -20.19
CA LEU A 100 4.02 19.51 -20.06
C LEU A 100 4.27 20.13 -18.66
N GLY A 101 3.92 19.44 -17.59
CA GLY A 101 4.27 19.81 -16.21
C GLY A 101 5.63 19.21 -15.86
N GLY A 102 6.62 20.04 -15.51
CA GLY A 102 7.99 19.63 -15.17
C GLY A 102 8.15 18.81 -13.87
N SER A 103 7.12 18.10 -13.42
CA SER A 103 7.12 17.24 -12.23
C SER A 103 6.75 15.78 -12.53
N ASN A 104 6.66 15.42 -13.82
CA ASN A 104 6.49 14.04 -14.26
C ASN A 104 7.79 13.25 -14.12
N ILE A 105 7.67 11.95 -13.90
CA ILE A 105 8.78 11.05 -13.64
C ILE A 105 9.29 10.43 -14.96
N GLY A 106 8.43 10.32 -15.97
CA GLY A 106 8.77 9.84 -17.30
C GLY A 106 8.84 8.30 -17.40
N ILE A 107 8.13 7.58 -16.53
CA ILE A 107 8.10 6.11 -16.54
C ILE A 107 6.93 5.63 -17.39
N GLN A 108 7.22 4.85 -18.44
CA GLN A 108 6.22 4.31 -19.37
C GLN A 108 6.26 2.77 -19.44
N PHE A 109 5.08 2.14 -19.47
CA PHE A 109 4.91 0.68 -19.48
C PHE A 109 4.67 0.15 -20.90
N LYS A 110 5.70 0.19 -21.75
CA LYS A 110 5.57 -0.07 -23.20
C LYS A 110 5.66 -1.54 -23.65
N SER A 111 6.27 -2.42 -22.86
CA SER A 111 6.51 -3.81 -23.27
C SER A 111 6.43 -4.79 -22.11
N PRO A 112 5.96 -6.03 -22.33
CA PRO A 112 5.86 -7.05 -21.28
C PRO A 112 7.20 -7.36 -20.60
N GLU A 113 8.28 -7.36 -21.37
CA GLU A 113 9.64 -7.63 -20.90
C GLU A 113 10.15 -6.55 -19.92
N ARG A 114 9.81 -5.29 -20.19
CA ARG A 114 10.21 -4.15 -19.36
C ARG A 114 9.20 -3.82 -18.27
N PHE A 115 7.99 -4.40 -18.30
CA PHE A 115 6.92 -4.07 -17.38
C PHE A 115 7.36 -4.17 -15.91
N ILE A 116 7.96 -5.30 -15.51
CA ILE A 116 8.41 -5.51 -14.12
C ILE A 116 9.58 -4.58 -13.75
N PRO A 117 10.68 -4.48 -14.54
CA PRO A 117 11.74 -3.49 -14.28
C PRO A 117 11.22 -2.05 -14.15
N THR A 118 10.32 -1.63 -15.04
CA THR A 118 9.69 -0.31 -15.03
C THR A 118 8.83 -0.10 -13.79
N PHE A 119 8.08 -1.13 -13.36
CA PHE A 119 7.29 -1.06 -12.13
C PHE A 119 8.17 -0.96 -10.88
N VAL A 120 9.28 -1.72 -10.83
CA VAL A 120 10.25 -1.64 -9.73
C VAL A 120 10.88 -0.24 -9.68
N LEU A 121 11.18 0.36 -10.83
CA LEU A 121 11.66 1.74 -10.91
C LEU A 121 10.60 2.74 -10.41
N SER A 122 9.34 2.55 -10.80
CA SER A 122 8.21 3.36 -10.31
C SER A 122 8.08 3.29 -8.79
N PHE A 123 8.19 2.08 -8.22
CA PHE A 123 8.21 1.87 -6.77
C PHE A 123 9.41 2.58 -6.12
N ALA A 124 10.61 2.43 -6.68
CA ALA A 124 11.83 3.07 -6.16
C ALA A 124 11.71 4.60 -6.13
N TYR A 125 11.19 5.20 -7.19
CA TYR A 125 11.06 6.65 -7.28
C TYR A 125 9.93 7.20 -6.40
N GLN A 126 8.77 6.56 -6.40
CA GLN A 126 7.57 7.11 -5.78
C GLN A 126 7.38 6.67 -4.32
N ILE A 127 7.63 5.39 -4.00
CA ILE A 127 7.53 4.86 -2.62
C ILE A 127 8.83 5.08 -1.86
N LEU A 128 10.00 4.78 -2.45
CA LEU A 128 11.28 4.94 -1.74
C LEU A 128 11.85 6.36 -1.85
N GLY A 129 11.26 7.22 -2.68
CA GLY A 129 11.66 8.62 -2.81
C GLY A 129 13.02 8.81 -3.47
N LEU A 130 13.49 7.85 -4.28
CA LEU A 130 14.83 7.87 -4.89
C LEU A 130 14.94 8.75 -6.15
N HIS A 131 13.91 9.54 -6.45
CA HIS A 131 13.90 10.46 -7.59
C HIS A 131 14.26 11.88 -7.12
N PHE A 132 15.54 12.24 -7.26
CA PHE A 132 16.07 13.52 -6.80
C PHE A 132 16.08 14.56 -7.92
N VAL A 133 15.07 15.43 -7.95
CA VAL A 133 14.94 16.49 -8.97
C VAL A 133 15.42 17.84 -8.43
N ASN A 134 15.32 18.06 -7.12
CA ASN A 134 15.69 19.30 -6.45
C ASN A 134 16.00 19.08 -4.95
N TYR A 135 16.51 20.12 -4.26
CA TYR A 135 16.79 20.04 -2.83
C TYR A 135 15.58 19.65 -1.98
N SER A 136 14.37 20.07 -2.37
CA SER A 136 13.13 19.67 -1.68
C SER A 136 12.88 18.16 -1.75
N SER A 137 13.19 17.52 -2.88
CA SER A 137 13.09 16.06 -3.01
C SER A 137 14.11 15.31 -2.16
N ILE A 138 15.30 15.87 -1.97
CA ILE A 138 16.32 15.34 -1.03
C ILE A 138 15.82 15.47 0.41
N PHE A 139 15.27 16.64 0.77
CA PHE A 139 14.70 16.86 2.09
C PHE A 139 13.55 15.88 2.38
N ALA A 140 12.61 15.73 1.44
CA ALA A 140 11.52 14.76 1.56
C ALA A 140 12.03 13.32 1.69
N PHE A 141 13.09 12.95 0.96
CA PHE A 141 13.71 11.64 1.12
C PHE A 141 14.26 11.44 2.54
N VAL A 142 15.05 12.39 3.05
CA VAL A 142 15.70 12.28 4.37
C VAL A 142 14.68 12.24 5.51
N PHE A 143 13.64 13.08 5.47
CA PHE A 143 12.70 13.22 6.58
C PHE A 143 11.43 12.36 6.45
N GLU A 144 11.11 11.86 5.25
CA GLU A 144 9.90 11.06 5.02
C GLU A 144 10.26 9.63 4.56
N SER A 145 10.92 9.49 3.41
CA SER A 145 11.14 8.19 2.78
C SER A 145 12.17 7.32 3.50
N LEU A 146 13.27 7.91 4.01
CA LEU A 146 14.31 7.18 4.73
C LEU A 146 13.78 6.60 6.07
N PRO A 147 13.08 7.37 6.94
CA PRO A 147 12.39 6.80 8.10
C PRO A 147 11.41 5.69 7.71
N PHE A 148 10.62 5.89 6.64
CA PHE A 148 9.71 4.87 6.14
C PHE A 148 10.44 3.57 5.75
N VAL A 149 11.58 3.66 5.04
CA VAL A 149 12.39 2.50 4.65
C VAL A 149 12.92 1.75 5.87
N VAL A 150 13.45 2.47 6.87
CA VAL A 150 13.92 1.86 8.12
C VAL A 150 12.79 1.12 8.82
N VAL A 151 11.61 1.74 8.90
CA VAL A 151 10.41 1.17 9.51
C VAL A 151 9.91 -0.06 8.73
N LEU A 152 9.90 -0.03 7.41
CA LEU A 152 9.51 -1.15 6.56
C LEU A 152 10.46 -2.33 6.73
N ILE A 153 11.78 -2.10 6.72
CA ILE A 153 12.79 -3.14 6.96
C ILE A 153 12.60 -3.75 8.34
N TYR A 154 12.35 -2.93 9.38
CA TYR A 154 12.07 -3.42 10.71
C TYR A 154 10.82 -4.31 10.75
N LEU A 155 9.73 -3.89 10.09
CA LEU A 155 8.49 -4.65 10.02
C LEU A 155 8.70 -6.02 9.37
N LEU A 156 9.43 -6.07 8.25
CA LEU A 156 9.75 -7.33 7.55
C LEU A 156 10.60 -8.27 8.42
N LYS A 157 11.61 -7.74 9.13
CA LYS A 157 12.47 -8.52 10.04
C LYS A 157 11.72 -9.06 11.26
N ASN A 158 10.70 -8.33 11.75
CA ASN A 158 9.98 -8.65 12.98
C ASN A 158 8.55 -9.15 12.76
N ARG A 159 8.25 -9.59 11.54
CA ARG A 159 6.92 -10.08 11.12
C ARG A 159 6.31 -11.16 12.00
N LEU A 160 7.11 -11.96 12.72
CA LEU A 160 6.60 -12.98 13.64
C LEU A 160 5.77 -12.39 14.80
N ALA A 161 5.97 -11.11 15.13
CA ALA A 161 5.18 -10.41 16.14
C ALA A 161 3.90 -9.74 15.56
N SER A 162 3.57 -9.95 14.28
CA SER A 162 2.38 -9.37 13.66
C SER A 162 1.08 -10.05 14.10
N ASN A 163 -0.04 -9.30 14.06
CA ASN A 163 -1.41 -9.80 14.28
C ASN A 163 -2.22 -9.66 12.98
N CYS A 164 -3.48 -10.11 13.02
CA CYS A 164 -4.38 -10.02 11.87
C CYS A 164 -4.56 -8.58 11.36
N PHE A 165 -4.59 -7.58 12.25
CA PHE A 165 -4.69 -6.19 11.85
C PHE A 165 -3.43 -5.70 11.10
N VAL A 166 -2.24 -6.09 11.55
CA VAL A 166 -1.00 -5.83 10.81
C VAL A 166 -1.00 -6.53 9.45
N SER A 167 -1.53 -7.76 9.35
CA SER A 167 -1.69 -8.43 8.05
C SER A 167 -2.57 -7.61 7.10
N TYR A 168 -3.70 -7.09 7.58
CA TYR A 168 -4.54 -6.17 6.81
C TYR A 168 -3.76 -4.94 6.34
N LEU A 169 -3.04 -4.25 7.24
CA LEU A 169 -2.29 -3.03 6.89
C LEU A 169 -1.21 -3.28 5.83
N VAL A 170 -0.50 -4.42 5.90
CA VAL A 170 0.52 -4.77 4.92
C VAL A 170 -0.11 -5.11 3.56
N ILE A 171 -1.22 -5.84 3.56
CA ILE A 171 -1.94 -6.17 2.31
C ILE A 171 -2.52 -4.90 1.68
N PHE A 172 -3.11 -4.01 2.49
CA PHE A 172 -3.53 -2.69 2.06
C PHE A 172 -2.36 -1.93 1.44
N PHE A 173 -1.21 -1.87 2.10
CA PHE A 173 0.00 -1.23 1.56
C PHE A 173 0.36 -1.77 0.17
N VAL A 174 0.40 -3.09 0.00
CA VAL A 174 0.76 -3.73 -1.29
C VAL A 174 -0.27 -3.41 -2.36
N LEU A 175 -1.56 -3.66 -2.09
CA LEU A 175 -2.63 -3.49 -3.08
C LEU A 175 -2.81 -2.03 -3.47
N TYR A 176 -2.96 -1.15 -2.47
CA TYR A 176 -3.12 0.28 -2.69
C TYR A 176 -1.93 0.85 -3.48
N SER A 177 -0.70 0.55 -3.05
CA SER A 177 0.50 1.06 -3.73
C SER A 177 0.61 0.56 -5.15
N THR A 178 0.30 -0.72 -5.41
CA THR A 178 0.36 -1.29 -6.76
C THR A 178 -0.54 -0.53 -7.73
N VAL A 179 -1.80 -0.27 -7.35
CA VAL A 179 -2.75 0.41 -8.24
C VAL A 179 -2.28 1.84 -8.53
N TRP A 180 -1.98 2.64 -7.50
CA TRP A 180 -1.65 4.04 -7.77
C TRP A 180 -0.27 4.22 -8.42
N LEU A 181 0.70 3.31 -8.17
CA LEU A 181 2.00 3.35 -8.83
C LEU A 181 1.93 3.12 -10.34
N LEU A 182 0.95 2.33 -10.79
CA LEU A 182 0.67 2.15 -12.22
C LEU A 182 0.02 3.40 -12.80
N GLY A 183 -0.97 3.97 -12.13
CA GLY A 183 -1.75 5.09 -12.66
C GLY A 183 -1.08 6.46 -12.56
N ASN A 184 -0.09 6.63 -11.67
CA ASN A 184 0.53 7.92 -11.40
C ASN A 184 1.96 8.03 -11.91
N ASP A 185 2.23 9.04 -12.73
CA ASP A 185 3.59 9.44 -13.14
C ASP A 185 4.02 10.80 -12.54
N ASN A 186 3.14 11.49 -11.81
CA ASN A 186 3.43 12.81 -11.27
C ASN A 186 4.01 12.76 -9.85
N LEU A 187 5.18 13.36 -9.62
CA LEU A 187 5.87 13.32 -8.32
C LEU A 187 5.09 14.04 -7.21
N GLY A 188 4.50 15.20 -7.48
CA GLY A 188 3.71 15.95 -6.47
C GLY A 188 2.45 15.19 -6.04
N THR A 189 1.84 14.47 -6.97
CA THR A 189 0.71 13.59 -6.67
C THR A 189 1.15 12.32 -5.94
N ALA A 190 2.34 11.78 -6.26
CA ALA A 190 2.92 10.63 -5.57
C ALA A 190 3.09 10.87 -4.07
N VAL A 191 3.55 12.06 -3.66
CA VAL A 191 3.69 12.43 -2.22
C VAL A 191 2.34 12.38 -1.49
N ARG A 192 1.26 12.84 -2.13
CA ARG A 192 -0.09 12.78 -1.55
C ARG A 192 -0.66 11.37 -1.51
N LEU A 193 -0.31 10.53 -2.49
CA LEU A 193 -0.75 9.14 -2.59
C LEU A 193 -0.05 8.25 -1.56
N ARG A 194 1.28 8.33 -1.46
CA ARG A 194 2.06 7.49 -0.56
C ARG A 194 1.75 7.70 0.93
N MET A 195 1.14 8.83 1.31
CA MET A 195 0.74 9.10 2.69
C MET A 195 -0.08 7.97 3.32
N TYR A 196 -1.05 7.39 2.61
CA TYR A 196 -1.86 6.28 3.14
C TYR A 196 -1.03 5.00 3.29
N SER A 197 -0.15 4.71 2.33
CA SER A 197 0.82 3.63 2.39
C SER A 197 1.75 3.76 3.60
N TYR A 198 2.29 4.96 3.81
CA TYR A 198 3.21 5.26 4.90
C TYR A 198 2.51 5.14 6.26
N ILE A 199 1.33 5.76 6.43
CA ILE A 199 0.54 5.66 7.66
C ILE A 199 0.25 4.19 8.00
N ALA A 200 -0.17 3.37 7.03
CA ALA A 200 -0.46 1.96 7.27
C ALA A 200 0.78 1.20 7.79
N ILE A 201 1.95 1.44 7.20
CA ILE A 201 3.20 0.81 7.61
C ILE A 201 3.71 1.33 8.97
N PHE A 202 3.58 2.62 9.25
CA PHE A 202 3.92 3.18 10.56
C PHE A 202 3.03 2.62 11.68
N ILE A 203 1.72 2.51 11.47
CA ILE A 203 0.81 1.88 12.43
C ILE A 203 1.20 0.40 12.64
N ALA A 204 1.46 -0.32 11.55
CA ALA A 204 1.87 -1.73 11.62
C ALA A 204 3.17 -1.90 12.41
N PHE A 205 4.15 -1.03 12.18
CA PHE A 205 5.40 -0.99 12.92
C PHE A 205 5.19 -0.75 14.41
N MET A 206 4.39 0.24 14.80
CA MET A 206 4.14 0.54 16.21
C MET A 206 3.52 -0.67 16.94
N ILE A 207 2.59 -1.37 16.30
CA ILE A 207 1.98 -2.59 16.85
C ILE A 207 3.03 -3.70 17.01
N VAL A 208 3.84 -3.93 15.98
CA VAL A 208 4.91 -4.95 16.02
C VAL A 208 5.97 -4.63 17.08
N LEU A 209 6.33 -3.35 17.23
CA LEU A 209 7.24 -2.86 18.26
C LEU A 209 6.71 -3.17 19.66
N GLN A 210 5.44 -2.81 19.94
CA GLN A 210 4.79 -3.07 21.22
C GLN A 210 4.70 -4.58 21.52
N ARG A 211 4.25 -5.38 20.56
CA ARG A 211 4.10 -6.84 20.76
C ARG A 211 5.45 -7.52 20.96
N LYS A 212 6.49 -7.10 20.25
CA LYS A 212 7.85 -7.62 20.45
C LYS A 212 8.40 -7.25 21.83
N ALA A 213 8.12 -6.05 22.33
CA ALA A 213 8.53 -5.64 23.68
C ALA A 213 7.83 -6.48 24.77
N LEU A 214 6.54 -6.77 24.60
CA LEU A 214 5.79 -7.66 25.51
C LEU A 214 6.33 -9.10 25.50
N LEU A 215 6.68 -9.63 24.34
CA LEU A 215 7.26 -10.99 24.21
C LEU A 215 8.67 -11.12 24.83
N ARG A 216 9.37 -10.01 25.06
CA ARG A 216 10.73 -9.99 25.61
C ARG A 216 10.79 -9.80 27.12
N LYS A 217 9.69 -9.44 27.79
CA LYS A 217 9.66 -9.40 29.25
C LYS A 217 9.65 -10.84 29.77
N PRO A 218 10.69 -11.32 30.48
CA PRO A 218 10.57 -12.56 31.24
C PRO A 218 9.53 -12.34 32.34
N ASN A 219 8.64 -13.31 32.53
CA ASN A 219 7.82 -13.41 33.73
C ASN A 219 8.72 -13.62 34.95
#